data_AF-A0A060CAL7-F1
#
_entry.id   AF-A0A060CAL7-F1
#
_cell.length_a   1.000
_cell.length_b   1.000
_cell.length_c   1.000
_cell.angle_alpha   90.00
_cell.angle_beta   90.00
_cell.angle_gamma   90.00
#
_symmetry.space_group_name_H-M   'P 1'
#
loop_
_entity.id
_entity.type
_entity.pdbx_description
1 polymer ?
#
loop_
_entity_poly.entity_id
_entity_poly.type
_entity_poly.pdbx_seq_one_letter_code
_entity_poly.pdbx_strand_id
1 'polypeptide(L)'
;MVQSGVQKWYGKYYYFDPVTYLKLDHQDYVKSQWGDWYMVGSDGIVQSGLVQWYGHYYYFNPVTYLKATNTTFSYNGMSLTADNTGIITGTTTSSQFLLKIYQATLDGWKEYGVLPSVYGCVKQSLKVLGANQP
;
A
#
# COMPACT_ATOMS: atom_id res chain seq x y z
N MET A 1 20.76 -23.52 11.54
CA MET A 1 21.31 -22.50 10.61
C MET A 1 20.67 -21.17 10.98
N VAL A 2 21.45 -20.10 11.10
CA VAL A 2 20.93 -18.75 11.37
C VAL A 2 20.42 -18.16 10.06
N GLN A 3 19.21 -17.61 10.06
CA GLN A 3 18.59 -16.98 8.89
C GLN A 3 18.82 -15.46 8.95
N SER A 4 19.26 -14.87 7.83
CA SER A 4 19.47 -13.42 7.68
C SER A 4 19.07 -12.97 6.28
N GLY A 5 18.75 -11.69 6.14
CA GLY A 5 18.29 -11.11 4.89
C GLY A 5 16.91 -11.61 4.48
N VAL A 6 16.65 -11.59 3.17
CA VAL A 6 15.38 -12.03 2.59
C VAL A 6 15.35 -13.54 2.49
N GLN A 7 14.37 -14.17 3.14
CA GLN A 7 14.18 -15.62 3.20
C GLN A 7 12.79 -16.00 2.71
N LYS A 8 12.69 -17.06 1.89
CA LYS A 8 11.39 -17.53 1.39
C LYS A 8 10.85 -18.64 2.28
N TRP A 9 9.64 -18.47 2.79
CA TRP A 9 8.94 -19.47 3.57
C TRP A 9 7.46 -19.52 3.22
N TYR A 10 6.96 -20.72 2.88
CA TYR A 10 5.55 -20.98 2.55
C TYR A 10 5.00 -20.04 1.47
N GLY A 11 5.83 -19.77 0.45
CA GLY A 11 5.47 -18.90 -0.68
C GLY A 11 5.55 -17.39 -0.39
N LYS A 12 5.85 -16.97 0.83
CA LYS A 12 6.07 -15.57 1.21
C LYS A 12 7.57 -15.31 1.41
N TYR A 13 7.98 -14.06 1.25
CA TYR A 13 9.33 -13.62 1.58
C TYR A 13 9.30 -12.87 2.91
N TYR A 14 10.20 -13.23 3.82
CA TYR A 14 10.37 -12.61 5.12
C TYR A 14 11.75 -11.96 5.19
N TYR A 15 11.86 -10.89 5.97
CA TYR A 15 13.15 -10.26 6.23
C TYR A 15 13.62 -10.50 7.66
N PHE A 16 14.86 -10.96 7.79
CA PHE A 16 15.57 -11.11 9.05
C PHE A 16 16.76 -10.15 9.07
N ASP A 17 16.86 -9.36 10.13
CA ASP A 17 17.97 -8.43 10.31
C ASP A 17 19.31 -9.20 10.32
N PRO A 18 20.32 -8.80 9.54
CA PRO A 18 21.58 -9.53 9.44
C PRO A 18 22.50 -9.39 10.66
N VAL A 19 22.24 -8.42 11.55
CA VAL A 19 22.99 -8.16 12.78
C VAL A 19 22.33 -8.87 13.96
N THR A 20 21.01 -8.73 14.11
CA THR A 20 20.27 -9.28 15.25
C THR A 20 19.63 -10.64 14.97
N TYR A 21 19.50 -11.02 13.70
CA TYR A 21 18.83 -12.25 13.23
C TYR A 21 17.35 -12.34 13.60
N LEU A 22 16.78 -11.22 14.08
CA LEU A 22 15.37 -11.12 14.39
C LEU A 22 14.58 -10.80 13.13
N LYS A 23 13.36 -11.33 13.07
CA LYS A 23 12.40 -10.97 12.03
C LYS A 23 12.01 -9.50 12.22
N LEU A 24 11.95 -8.75 11.13
CA LEU A 24 11.43 -7.39 11.19
C LEU A 24 9.95 -7.39 11.64
N ASP A 25 9.59 -6.46 12.50
CA ASP A 25 8.25 -6.32 13.12
C ASP A 25 7.60 -4.96 12.85
N HIS A 26 8.23 -4.15 12.00
CA HIS A 26 7.76 -2.84 11.57
C HIS A 26 7.95 -2.69 10.06
N GLN A 27 7.25 -1.72 9.48
CA GLN A 27 7.35 -1.45 8.06
C GLN A 27 8.67 -0.72 7.76
N ASP A 28 9.48 -1.27 6.86
CA ASP A 28 10.75 -0.63 6.47
C ASP A 28 11.14 -0.97 5.03
N TYR A 29 12.04 -0.16 4.48
CA TYR A 29 12.62 -0.35 3.16
C TYR A 29 14.06 -0.85 3.29
N VAL A 30 14.26 -2.15 3.04
CA VAL A 30 15.50 -2.84 3.39
C VAL A 30 16.22 -3.37 2.16
N LYS A 31 17.55 -3.43 2.24
CA LYS A 31 18.39 -4.04 1.22
C LYS A 31 18.55 -5.54 1.48
N SER A 32 18.27 -6.34 0.47
CA SER A 32 18.55 -7.77 0.45
C SER A 32 20.03 -8.09 0.36
N GLN A 33 20.36 -9.34 0.66
CA GLN A 33 21.69 -9.89 0.49
C GLN A 33 22.19 -9.91 -0.98
N TRP A 34 21.30 -9.69 -1.96
CA TRP A 34 21.65 -9.66 -3.39
C TRP A 34 21.81 -8.24 -3.95
N GLY A 35 21.55 -7.21 -3.14
CA GLY A 35 21.72 -5.81 -3.54
C GLY A 35 20.43 -5.06 -3.84
N ASP A 36 19.33 -5.76 -4.09
CA ASP A 36 18.02 -5.19 -4.36
C ASP A 36 17.31 -4.74 -3.08
N TRP A 37 16.43 -3.75 -3.22
CA TRP A 37 15.67 -3.18 -2.11
C TRP A 37 14.21 -3.59 -2.15
N TYR A 38 13.69 -3.96 -0.98
CA TYR A 38 12.36 -4.49 -0.79
C TYR A 38 11.62 -3.75 0.33
N MET A 39 10.33 -3.54 0.15
CA MET A 39 9.46 -3.05 1.21
C MET A 39 8.99 -4.22 2.06
N VAL A 40 9.23 -4.14 3.36
CA VAL A 40 8.78 -5.12 4.33
C VAL A 40 7.65 -4.49 5.14
N GLY A 41 6.57 -5.23 5.33
CA GLY A 41 5.44 -4.80 6.16
C GLY A 41 5.72 -4.99 7.65
N SER A 42 4.83 -4.48 8.50
CA SER A 42 4.90 -4.67 9.96
C SER A 42 4.78 -6.14 10.41
N ASP A 43 4.35 -7.02 9.53
CA ASP A 43 4.32 -8.48 9.73
C ASP A 43 5.68 -9.16 9.45
N GLY A 44 6.66 -8.41 8.97
CA GLY A 44 7.96 -8.90 8.53
C GLY A 44 7.93 -9.53 7.13
N ILE A 45 6.82 -9.39 6.40
CA ILE A 45 6.62 -9.96 5.06
C ILE A 45 6.93 -8.90 4.01
N VAL A 46 7.69 -9.29 2.98
CA VAL A 46 7.93 -8.44 1.82
C VAL A 46 6.61 -8.16 1.09
N GLN A 47 6.32 -6.88 0.91
CA GLN A 47 5.09 -6.36 0.34
C GLN A 47 5.20 -6.23 -1.19
N SER A 48 4.05 -6.34 -1.86
CA SER A 48 3.91 -6.06 -3.28
C SER A 48 2.61 -5.30 -3.58
N GLY A 49 2.47 -4.80 -4.80
CA GLY A 49 1.37 -3.93 -5.19
C GLY A 49 1.56 -2.49 -4.70
N LEU A 50 0.44 -1.80 -4.46
CA LEU A 50 0.46 -0.43 -3.95
C LEU A 50 0.66 -0.45 -2.43
N VAL A 51 1.72 0.19 -1.95
CA VAL A 51 2.07 0.27 -0.54
C VAL A 51 2.20 1.73 -0.14
N GLN A 52 1.56 2.10 0.97
CA GLN A 52 1.75 3.41 1.58
C GLN A 52 2.93 3.35 2.55
N TRP A 53 3.83 4.33 2.48
CA TRP A 53 4.98 4.47 3.36
C TRP A 53 5.31 5.95 3.55
N TYR A 54 5.42 6.41 4.79
CA TYR A 54 5.63 7.83 5.16
C TYR A 54 4.71 8.82 4.42
N GLY A 55 3.43 8.50 4.28
CA GLY A 55 2.43 9.39 3.65
C GLY A 55 2.46 9.42 2.11
N HIS A 56 3.38 8.67 1.48
CA HIS A 56 3.46 8.52 0.03
C HIS A 56 3.12 7.10 -0.40
N TYR A 57 2.70 6.97 -1.65
CA TYR A 57 2.48 5.66 -2.27
C TYR A 57 3.68 5.24 -3.08
N TYR A 58 3.98 3.96 -3.02
CA TYR A 58 4.97 3.30 -3.84
C TYR A 58 4.34 2.05 -4.43
N TYR A 59 4.72 1.73 -5.66
CA TYR A 59 4.29 0.48 -6.28
C TYR A 59 5.45 -0.50 -6.33
N PHE A 60 5.21 -1.71 -5.85
CA PHE A 60 6.15 -2.83 -5.87
C PHE A 60 5.63 -3.90 -6.80
N ASN A 61 6.43 -4.30 -7.78
CA ASN A 61 6.01 -5.27 -8.77
C ASN A 61 5.66 -6.63 -8.08
N PRO A 62 4.51 -7.27 -8.34
CA PRO A 62 4.13 -8.53 -7.67
C PRO A 62 5.00 -9.73 -8.02
N VAL A 63 5.75 -9.67 -9.12
CA VAL A 63 6.67 -10.73 -9.56
C VAL A 63 8.06 -10.50 -8.98
N THR A 64 8.60 -9.29 -9.13
CA THR A 64 9.99 -8.99 -8.74
C THR A 64 10.13 -8.35 -7.36
N TYR A 65 9.03 -7.86 -6.79
CA TYR A 65 8.96 -7.10 -5.53
C TYR A 65 9.78 -5.80 -5.52
N LEU A 66 10.24 -5.35 -6.68
CA LEU A 66 11.03 -4.13 -6.83
C LEU A 66 10.11 -2.91 -6.97
N LYS A 67 10.60 -1.79 -6.45
CA LYS A 67 9.94 -0.49 -6.52
C LYS A 67 9.92 0.05 -7.95
N ALA A 68 8.75 0.47 -8.43
CA ALA A 68 8.62 1.20 -9.68
C ALA A 68 9.12 2.65 -9.50
N THR A 69 9.91 3.13 -10.46
CA THR A 69 10.41 4.51 -10.52
C THR A 69 10.35 4.99 -11.97
N ASN A 70 10.08 6.28 -12.15
CA ASN A 70 10.06 6.97 -13.44
C ASN A 70 9.26 6.22 -14.53
N THR A 71 8.06 5.75 -14.19
CA THR A 71 7.26 4.91 -15.08
C THR A 71 5.76 5.08 -14.84
N THR A 72 4.97 4.84 -15.88
CA THR A 72 3.50 4.86 -15.82
C THR A 72 2.97 3.46 -16.05
N PHE A 73 1.99 3.04 -15.24
CA PHE A 73 1.41 1.71 -15.30
C PHE A 73 -0.10 1.75 -14.98
N SER A 74 -0.79 0.69 -15.35
CA SER A 74 -2.20 0.48 -14.99
C SER A 74 -2.29 -0.43 -13.77
N TYR A 75 -3.08 -0.02 -12.77
CA TYR A 75 -3.35 -0.81 -11.57
C TYR A 75 -4.84 -0.75 -11.24
N ASN A 76 -5.54 -1.88 -11.28
CA ASN A 76 -6.99 -1.97 -11.06
C ASN A 76 -7.81 -0.96 -11.90
N GLY A 77 -7.40 -0.73 -13.16
CA GLY A 77 -8.05 0.23 -14.06
C GLY A 77 -7.66 1.70 -13.86
N MET A 78 -6.82 2.01 -12.88
CA MET A 78 -6.25 3.35 -12.68
C MET A 78 -4.93 3.49 -13.44
N SER A 79 -4.75 4.58 -14.17
CA SER A 79 -3.44 4.98 -14.70
C SER A 79 -2.69 5.77 -13.63
N LEU A 80 -1.55 5.23 -13.20
CA LEU A 80 -0.71 5.75 -12.12
C LEU A 80 0.71 5.98 -12.64
N THR A 81 1.36 7.04 -12.16
CA THR A 81 2.75 7.37 -12.51
C THR A 81 3.61 7.43 -11.27
N ALA A 82 4.72 6.70 -11.30
CA ALA A 82 5.80 6.78 -10.33
C ALA A 82 6.81 7.84 -10.78
N ASP A 83 7.14 8.79 -9.91
CA ASP A 83 8.22 9.75 -10.16
C ASP A 83 9.62 9.11 -10.03
N ASN A 84 10.68 9.91 -10.13
CA ASN A 84 12.06 9.44 -10.01
C ASN A 84 12.42 8.84 -8.64
N THR A 85 11.66 9.16 -7.58
CA THR A 85 11.82 8.60 -6.23
C THR A 85 10.89 7.40 -5.99
N GLY A 86 9.94 7.18 -6.89
CA GLY A 86 8.95 6.11 -6.86
C GLY A 86 7.61 6.51 -6.25
N ILE A 87 7.41 7.79 -5.92
CA ILE A 87 6.14 8.28 -5.37
C ILE A 87 5.08 8.23 -6.46
N ILE A 88 3.95 7.59 -6.14
CA ILE A 88 2.84 7.42 -7.06
C ILE A 88 1.89 8.60 -7.01
N THR A 89 1.57 9.13 -8.18
CA THR A 89 0.48 10.10 -8.39
C THR A 89 -0.48 9.59 -9.46
N GLY A 90 -1.76 9.97 -9.37
CA GLY A 90 -2.71 9.72 -10.44
C GLY A 90 -2.46 10.66 -11.62
N THR A 91 -2.49 10.12 -12.84
CA THR A 91 -2.28 10.89 -14.08
C THR A 91 -3.44 11.81 -14.45
N THR A 92 -4.61 11.57 -13.86
CA THR A 92 -5.84 12.33 -14.09
C THR A 92 -6.55 12.60 -12.76
N THR A 93 -7.42 13.60 -12.72
CA THR A 93 -8.27 13.88 -11.55
C THR A 93 -9.06 12.64 -11.11
N SER A 94 -9.57 11.87 -12.08
CA SER A 94 -10.29 10.62 -11.82
C SER A 94 -9.39 9.57 -11.16
N SER A 95 -8.18 9.35 -11.69
CA SER A 95 -7.22 8.42 -11.08
C SER A 95 -6.83 8.85 -9.66
N GLN A 96 -6.63 10.15 -9.42
CA GLN A 96 -6.30 10.70 -8.10
C GLN A 96 -7.44 10.49 -7.09
N PHE A 97 -8.69 10.67 -7.51
CA PHE A 97 -9.86 10.41 -6.68
C PHE A 97 -9.98 8.91 -6.34
N LEU A 98 -9.84 8.03 -7.34
CA LEU A 98 -9.90 6.59 -7.13
C LEU A 98 -8.78 6.08 -6.22
N LEU A 99 -7.58 6.64 -6.32
CA LEU A 99 -6.47 6.32 -5.42
C LEU A 99 -6.81 6.64 -3.95
N LYS A 100 -7.49 7.76 -3.70
CA LYS A 100 -7.97 8.13 -2.35
C LYS A 100 -9.08 7.21 -1.84
N ILE A 101 -9.99 6.76 -2.70
CA ILE A 101 -11.02 5.77 -2.31
C ILE A 101 -10.38 4.42 -1.99
N TYR A 102 -9.44 3.97 -2.84
CA TYR A 102 -8.71 2.73 -2.61
C TYR A 102 -8.00 2.75 -1.26
N GLN A 103 -7.38 3.89 -0.91
CA GLN A 103 -6.78 4.09 0.40
C GLN A 103 -7.80 3.95 1.54
N ALA A 104 -8.88 4.73 1.47
CA ALA A 104 -9.91 4.69 2.51
C ALA A 104 -10.40 3.24 2.70
N THR A 105 -10.53 2.50 1.60
CA THR A 105 -10.96 1.10 1.61
C THR A 105 -10.02 0.18 2.39
N LEU A 106 -8.71 0.30 2.17
CA LEU A 106 -7.70 -0.48 2.90
C LEU A 106 -7.66 -0.12 4.39
N ASP A 107 -7.76 1.17 4.72
CA ASP A 107 -7.73 1.64 6.11
C ASP A 107 -8.94 1.14 6.89
N GLY A 108 -10.15 1.28 6.33
CA GLY A 108 -11.37 0.80 6.98
C GLY A 108 -11.35 -0.71 7.19
N TRP A 109 -10.78 -1.48 6.26
CA TRP A 109 -10.66 -2.93 6.46
C TRP A 109 -9.62 -3.29 7.54
N LYS A 110 -8.48 -2.59 7.59
CA LYS A 110 -7.46 -2.80 8.64
C LYS A 110 -7.96 -2.41 10.03
N GLU A 111 -8.71 -1.32 10.14
CA GLU A 111 -9.17 -0.79 11.43
C GLU A 111 -10.46 -1.47 11.92
N TYR A 112 -11.38 -1.82 11.00
CA TYR A 112 -12.73 -2.28 11.37
C TYR A 112 -13.15 -3.61 10.73
N GLY A 113 -12.32 -4.24 9.89
CA GLY A 113 -12.66 -5.50 9.21
C GLY A 113 -13.81 -5.39 8.20
N VAL A 114 -14.26 -4.17 7.89
CA VAL A 114 -15.32 -3.88 6.93
C VAL A 114 -14.77 -2.98 5.83
N LEU A 115 -15.22 -3.19 4.59
CA LEU A 115 -15.01 -2.18 3.56
C LEU A 115 -15.73 -0.91 4.05
N PRO A 116 -15.09 0.26 4.06
CA PRO A 116 -15.79 1.50 4.30
C PRO A 116 -16.75 1.74 3.13
N SER A 117 -17.96 1.21 3.26
CA SER A 117 -19.10 1.60 2.45
C SER A 117 -19.49 3.00 2.87
N VAL A 118 -18.70 3.99 2.46
CA VAL A 118 -19.01 5.41 2.63
C VAL A 118 -19.70 5.71 3.96
N TYR A 119 -19.12 5.27 5.08
CA TYR A 119 -19.72 5.45 6.42
C TYR A 119 -19.92 6.96 6.76
N GLY A 120 -19.47 7.88 5.88
CA GLY A 120 -19.84 9.29 5.85
C GLY A 120 -20.82 9.79 4.76
N CYS A 121 -21.13 9.06 3.66
CA CYS A 121 -22.09 9.58 2.64
C CYS A 121 -23.56 9.45 3.02
N VAL A 122 -23.92 8.62 4.00
CA VAL A 122 -25.32 8.56 4.45
C VAL A 122 -25.63 9.62 5.51
N LYS A 123 -24.63 10.33 6.07
CA LYS A 123 -24.89 11.51 6.91
C LYS A 123 -24.89 12.85 6.16
N GLN A 124 -24.35 12.92 4.95
CA GLN A 124 -24.40 14.15 4.12
C GLN A 124 -25.38 14.06 2.94
N SER A 125 -26.28 13.07 2.92
CA SER A 125 -27.39 13.00 1.94
C SER A 125 -28.77 12.75 2.57
N LEU A 126 -28.89 12.72 3.90
CA LEU A 126 -30.18 12.79 4.62
C LEU A 126 -30.32 14.11 5.38
N LYS A 127 -30.22 15.22 4.64
CA LYS A 127 -30.79 16.51 5.05
C LYS A 127 -31.47 17.20 3.88
N VAL A 128 -32.13 16.42 3.02
CA VAL A 128 -33.11 16.91 2.06
C VAL A 128 -34.21 15.87 2.02
N LEU A 129 -35.14 15.95 2.99
CA LEU A 129 -36.51 15.40 2.99
C LEU A 129 -37.00 15.48 4.44
N GLY A 130 -37.60 16.62 4.79
CA GLY A 130 -38.12 16.85 6.14
C GLY A 130 -38.77 18.22 6.30
N ALA A 131 -39.95 18.38 5.70
CA ALA A 131 -41.03 19.30 6.06
C ALA A 131 -40.77 20.82 6.01
N ASN A 132 -41.32 21.44 4.96
CA ASN A 132 -41.98 22.74 5.13
C ASN A 132 -43.24 22.53 5.99
N GLN A 133 -43.31 23.25 7.11
CA GLN A 133 -44.54 23.61 7.85
C GLN A 133 -45.40 24.49 6.92
N PRO A 134 -46.74 24.49 7.01
CA PRO A 134 -47.50 24.81 8.23
C PRO A 134 -48.15 23.62 8.95
#